data_AF-A0A399UPW0-F1
#
_entry.id   AF-A0A399UPW0-F1
#
_cell.length_a   1.000
_cell.length_b   1.000
_cell.length_c   1.000
_cell.angle_alpha   90.00
_cell.angle_beta   90.00
_cell.angle_gamma   90.00
#
_symmetry.space_group_name_H-M   'P 1'
#
loop_
_entity.id
_entity.type
_entity.pdbx_description
1 polymer ?
#
loop_
_entity_poly.entity_id
_entity_poly.type
_entity_poly.pdbx_seq_one_letter_code
_entity_poly.pdbx_strand_id
1 'polypeptide(L)'
;MMAWGAECSSWDDSVDWANISVAGVDDIPDDQFVMTTWHADEPLSETFWFAGFNAHHPTVHLEHVVIIDIGPTNRESQTLQAYKEAQTQFD
;
A
#
# COMPACT_ATOMS: atom_id res chain seq x y z
N MET A 1 -3.10 -2.39 1.44
CA MET A 1 -1.82 -2.50 0.71
C MET A 1 -1.87 -1.51 -0.46
N MET A 2 -0.75 -0.85 -0.74
CA MET A 2 -0.63 0.05 -1.90
C MET A 2 0.55 -0.43 -2.72
N ALA A 3 0.36 -0.55 -4.04
CA ALA A 3 1.40 -0.91 -4.98
C ALA A 3 1.75 0.30 -5.86
N TRP A 4 3.03 0.50 -6.18
CA TRP A 4 3.50 1.61 -7.00
C TRP A 4 4.58 1.16 -7.97
N GLY A 5 4.62 1.76 -9.16
CA GLY A 5 5.64 1.53 -10.17
C GLY A 5 5.20 0.55 -11.27
N ALA A 6 6.20 0.02 -12.00
CA ALA A 6 5.95 -0.81 -13.19
C ALA A 6 5.17 -2.08 -12.84
N GLU A 7 4.08 -2.33 -13.57
CA GLU A 7 3.20 -3.50 -13.39
C GLU A 7 2.74 -3.68 -11.93
N CYS A 8 2.60 -2.58 -11.19
CA CYS A 8 2.27 -2.65 -9.77
C CYS A 8 0.89 -3.25 -9.51
N SER A 9 -0.03 -3.22 -10.49
CA SER A 9 -1.33 -3.88 -10.40
C SER A 9 -1.24 -5.41 -10.19
N SER A 10 -0.11 -6.01 -10.57
CA SER A 10 0.11 -7.45 -10.34
C SER A 10 0.29 -7.80 -8.86
N TRP A 11 0.64 -6.82 -8.03
CA TRP A 11 0.81 -7.02 -6.59
C TRP A 11 -0.53 -7.05 -5.86
N ASP A 12 -1.49 -6.18 -6.19
CA ASP A 12 -2.83 -6.25 -5.60
C ASP A 12 -3.57 -7.51 -6.04
N ASP A 13 -3.51 -7.87 -7.33
CA ASP A 13 -4.02 -9.17 -7.80
C ASP A 13 -3.48 -10.33 -6.94
N SER A 14 -2.18 -10.34 -6.68
CA SER A 14 -1.53 -11.39 -5.89
C SER A 14 -2.00 -11.40 -4.43
N VAL A 15 -2.24 -10.23 -3.83
CA VAL A 15 -2.75 -10.11 -2.45
C VAL A 15 -4.21 -10.55 -2.37
N ASP A 16 -5.02 -10.19 -3.35
CA ASP A 16 -6.43 -10.57 -3.41
C ASP A 16 -6.56 -12.09 -3.53
N TRP A 17 -5.81 -12.73 -4.42
CA TRP A 17 -5.77 -14.20 -4.52
C TRP A 17 -5.28 -14.87 -3.24
N ALA A 18 -4.26 -14.30 -2.58
CA ALA A 18 -3.77 -14.83 -1.32
C ALA A 18 -4.84 -14.72 -0.21
N ASN A 19 -5.54 -13.59 -0.12
CA ASN A 19 -6.61 -13.40 0.85
C ASN A 19 -7.76 -14.40 0.61
N ILE A 20 -8.23 -14.50 -0.64
CA ILE A 20 -9.26 -15.47 -1.06
C ILE A 20 -8.85 -16.91 -0.72
N SER A 21 -7.58 -17.27 -0.90
CA SER A 21 -7.09 -18.63 -0.61
C SER A 21 -7.19 -19.00 0.88
N VAL A 22 -7.19 -18.00 1.77
CA VAL A 22 -7.29 -18.18 3.23
C VAL A 22 -8.74 -18.07 3.71
N ALA A 23 -9.49 -17.07 3.24
CA ALA A 23 -10.83 -16.76 3.72
C ALA A 23 -11.94 -17.52 2.97
N GLY A 24 -11.69 -17.95 1.73
CA GLY A 24 -12.71 -18.49 0.82
C GLY A 24 -13.32 -17.39 -0.07
N VAL A 25 -13.99 -17.82 -1.14
CA VAL A 25 -14.51 -16.94 -2.22
C VAL A 25 -15.83 -16.25 -1.89
N ASP A 26 -16.59 -16.77 -0.92
CA ASP A 26 -18.01 -16.42 -0.79
C ASP A 26 -18.28 -15.27 0.21
N ASP A 27 -17.43 -15.08 1.22
CA ASP A 27 -17.60 -14.00 2.21
C ASP A 27 -16.32 -13.77 3.03
N ILE A 28 -15.44 -12.86 2.58
CA ILE A 28 -14.26 -12.46 3.36
C ILE A 28 -14.76 -11.57 4.51
N PRO A 29 -14.53 -11.93 5.79
CA PRO A 29 -14.95 -11.09 6.90
C PRO A 29 -14.38 -9.68 6.78
N ASP A 30 -15.17 -8.66 7.12
CA ASP A 30 -14.75 -7.26 6.98
C ASP A 30 -13.41 -6.97 7.65
N ASP A 31 -13.13 -7.55 8.82
CA ASP A 31 -11.88 -7.37 9.57
C ASP A 31 -10.68 -8.17 9.03
N GLN A 32 -10.92 -9.06 8.07
CA GLN A 32 -9.92 -9.84 7.34
C GLN A 32 -9.74 -9.37 5.90
N PHE A 33 -10.61 -8.48 5.42
CA PHE A 33 -10.47 -7.88 4.12
C PHE A 33 -9.20 -7.03 4.04
N VAL A 34 -8.40 -7.25 3.01
CA VAL A 34 -7.21 -6.43 2.74
C VAL A 34 -7.56 -5.48 1.61
N MET A 35 -7.79 -4.21 1.95
CA MET A 35 -7.97 -3.17 0.93
C MET A 35 -6.68 -2.99 0.14
N THR A 36 -6.75 -3.11 -1.17
CA THR A 36 -5.63 -2.94 -2.10
C THR A 36 -5.87 -1.73 -3.02
N THR A 37 -4.80 -1.02 -3.38
CA THR A 37 -4.81 0.01 -4.42
C THR A 37 -3.48 -0.03 -5.18
N TRP A 38 -3.49 0.35 -6.45
CA TRP A 38 -2.30 0.48 -7.29
C TRP A 38 -2.19 1.92 -7.80
N HIS A 39 -0.96 2.40 -7.89
CA HIS A 39 -0.60 3.76 -8.25
C HIS A 39 0.45 3.67 -9.37
N ALA A 40 0.00 3.37 -10.58
CA ALA A 40 0.87 3.04 -11.70
C ALA A 40 1.48 4.28 -12.38
N ASP A 41 0.72 5.37 -12.41
CA ASP A 41 1.03 6.57 -13.19
C ASP A 41 1.30 7.80 -12.30
N GLU A 42 1.05 7.68 -11.00
CA GLU A 42 1.23 8.70 -9.99
C GLU A 42 2.70 8.82 -9.55
N PRO A 43 3.16 10.00 -9.11
CA PRO A 43 4.44 10.13 -8.45
C PRO A 43 4.48 9.32 -7.13
N LEU A 44 5.64 8.74 -6.80
CA LEU A 44 5.83 8.02 -5.52
C LEU A 44 5.44 8.86 -4.29
N SER A 45 5.64 10.18 -4.34
CA SER A 45 5.25 11.09 -3.27
C SER A 45 3.74 11.12 -3.04
N GLU A 46 2.93 10.99 -4.10
CA GLU A 46 1.47 10.93 -3.99
C GLU A 46 1.04 9.62 -3.32
N THR A 47 1.63 8.49 -3.71
CA THR A 47 1.36 7.20 -3.04
C THR A 47 1.74 7.24 -1.56
N PHE A 48 2.87 7.85 -1.22
CA PHE A 48 3.26 8.04 0.19
C PHE A 48 2.33 8.99 0.94
N TRP A 49 1.87 10.06 0.31
CA TRP A 49 0.84 10.93 0.91
C TRP A 49 -0.46 10.16 1.13
N PHE A 50 -0.93 9.42 0.13
CA PHE A 50 -2.12 8.58 0.21
C PHE A 50 -2.03 7.61 1.39
N ALA A 51 -0.87 6.98 1.59
CA ALA A 51 -0.64 6.04 2.69
C ALA A 51 -0.88 6.63 4.09
N GLY A 52 -0.63 7.93 4.29
CA GLY A 52 -0.85 8.58 5.59
C GLY A 52 -2.17 9.31 5.73
N PHE A 53 -2.74 9.81 4.63
CA PHE A 53 -3.91 10.70 4.68
C PHE A 53 -5.20 10.09 4.14
N ASN A 54 -5.13 9.12 3.24
CA ASN A 54 -6.32 8.60 2.55
C ASN A 54 -6.52 7.08 2.71
N ALA A 55 -5.43 6.33 2.94
CA ALA A 55 -5.50 4.92 3.27
C ALA A 55 -6.19 4.72 4.63
N HIS A 56 -7.39 4.15 4.60
CA HIS A 56 -8.17 3.83 5.77
C HIS A 56 -8.87 2.49 5.57
N HIS A 57 -9.13 1.78 6.67
CA HIS A 57 -9.94 0.57 6.65
C HIS A 57 -11.16 0.79 7.55
N PRO A 58 -12.40 0.47 7.10
CA PRO A 58 -13.62 0.81 7.84
C PRO A 58 -13.74 0.09 9.19
N THR A 59 -13.12 -1.08 9.32
CA THR A 59 -13.27 -1.97 10.48
C THR A 59 -12.00 -2.10 11.33
N VAL A 60 -10.82 -1.79 10.77
CA VAL A 60 -9.52 -2.09 11.37
C VAL A 60 -8.69 -0.82 11.43
N HIS A 61 -8.12 -0.51 12.59
CA HIS A 61 -7.26 0.66 12.72
C HIS A 61 -5.84 0.34 12.20
N LEU A 62 -5.32 1.20 11.33
CA LEU A 62 -3.99 1.05 10.74
C LEU A 62 -2.98 1.90 11.53
N GLU A 63 -2.20 1.28 12.41
CA GLU A 63 -1.24 1.99 13.28
C GLU A 63 0.16 2.16 12.66
N HIS A 64 0.50 1.31 11.71
CA HIS A 64 1.85 1.21 11.17
C HIS A 64 1.85 1.22 9.65
N VAL A 65 2.83 1.92 9.09
CA VAL A 65 3.17 1.85 7.66
C VAL A 65 4.46 1.04 7.51
N VAL A 66 4.39 -0.02 6.70
CA VAL A 66 5.54 -0.83 6.31
C VAL A 66 5.81 -0.55 4.83
N ILE A 67 7.06 -0.18 4.50
CA ILE A 67 7.48 0.09 3.12
C ILE A 67 8.38 -1.05 2.65
N ILE A 68 8.01 -1.68 1.55
CA ILE A 68 8.81 -2.70 0.88
C ILE A 68 9.35 -2.10 -0.41
N ASP A 69 10.64 -1.77 -0.43
CA ASP A 69 11.32 -1.28 -1.63
C ASP A 69 12.02 -2.45 -2.33
N ILE A 70 11.65 -2.69 -3.60
CA ILE A 70 12.21 -3.79 -4.39
C ILE A 70 13.07 -3.18 -5.49
N GLY A 71 14.38 -3.41 -5.39
CA GLY A 71 15.34 -2.90 -6.34
C GLY A 71 16.73 -3.51 -6.13
N PRO A 72 17.65 -3.29 -7.08
CA PRO A 72 19.01 -3.84 -7.00
C PRO A 72 19.89 -3.12 -5.97
N THR A 73 19.44 -1.99 -5.43
CA THR A 73 20.19 -1.16 -4.49
C THR A 73 19.39 -0.94 -3.21
N ASN A 74 20.09 -0.90 -2.07
CA ASN A 74 19.46 -0.50 -0.82
C ASN A 74 19.17 1.01 -0.86
N ARG A 75 17.89 1.37 -0.71
CA ARG A 75 17.40 2.76 -0.68
C ARG A 75 16.62 3.10 0.60
N GLU A 76 16.77 2.30 1.66
CA GLU A 76 15.97 2.42 2.88
C GLU A 76 15.92 3.84 3.43
N SER A 77 17.08 4.49 3.61
CA SER A 77 17.14 5.86 4.17
C SER A 77 16.46 6.89 3.26
N GLN A 78 16.64 6.80 1.95
CA GLN A 78 16.01 7.69 0.98
C GLN A 78 14.50 7.50 0.95
N THR A 79 14.06 6.24 0.95
CA THR A 79 12.64 5.86 0.93
C THR A 79 11.92 6.34 2.19
N LEU A 80 12.51 6.11 3.38
CA LEU A 80 11.94 6.60 4.63
C LEU A 80 11.90 8.13 4.70
N GLN A 81 12.90 8.81 4.15
CA GLN A 81 12.93 10.27 4.08
C GLN A 81 11.83 10.80 3.14
N ALA A 82 11.69 10.23 1.95
CA ALA A 82 10.65 10.60 0.99
C ALA A 82 9.24 10.38 1.57
N TYR A 83 9.02 9.28 2.30
CA TYR A 83 7.76 9.06 3.00
C TYR A 83 7.48 10.17 4.02
N LYS A 84 8.45 10.51 4.88
CA LYS A 84 8.32 11.58 5.89
C LYS A 84 8.01 12.92 5.26
N GLU A 85 8.66 13.26 4.14
CA GLU A 85 8.43 14.51 3.42
C GLU A 85 7.00 14.58 2.87
N ALA A 86 6.50 13.49 2.28
CA ALA A 86 5.12 13.39 1.80
C ALA A 86 4.09 13.56 2.94
N GLN A 87 4.46 13.23 4.20
CA GLN A 87 3.57 13.45 5.36
C GLN A 87 3.49 14.91 5.82
N THR A 88 4.29 15.80 5.22
CA THR A 88 4.35 17.23 5.59
C THR A 88 3.90 18.16 4.47
N GLN A 89 3.62 17.61 3.28
CA GLN A 89 3.01 18.38 2.20
C GLN A 89 1.54 18.60 2.52
N PHE A 90 1.20 19.87 2.77
CA PHE A 90 -0.18 20.34 2.80
C PHE A 90 -0.44 21.06 1.47
N ASP A 91 -1.52 20.70 0.80
CA ASP A 91 -2.05 21.47 -0.34
C ASP A 91 -2.50 22.89 0.08
#